data_AF-A0A941RWY0-F1
#
_entry.id   AF-A0A941RWY0-F1
#
_cell.length_a   1.000
_cell.length_b   1.000
_cell.length_c   1.000
_cell.angle_alpha   90.00
_cell.angle_beta   90.00
_cell.angle_gamma   90.00
#
_symmetry.space_group_name_H-M   'P 1'
#
loop_
_entity.id
_entity.type
_entity.pdbx_description
1 polymer ?
#
loop_
_entity_poly.entity_id
_entity_poly.type
_entity_poly.pdbx_seq_one_letter_code
_entity_poly.pdbx_strand_id
1 'polypeptide(L)'
;MSQTRFTMDEVLCHFEELEDPRSEINRKHPLVSVVVIAILGVLAQANGPTAIAGWARIHAEFLKGLLPLPHGIPGKDVFRRVLCALKPEVFQQCFANWIQTLRQDAAEATGVDEPTFAVDGKTLRRSHDAKKGLGPLHSVSVWASEYGITLAQVATDEKSNEITAIPQVLRLVDLKGAIITIDAMGTQKAIAKQIVEGGGNYVLALKKNQEKLHDAVVDYVIEQMDNDFADIKVRRQTTEEKGHGRLEKREYIQMPAPTTLPGFENWQGLATIGLVILTCLRNGKETTELRFFISSLPLGVKRFAKAVRNHWGIENTCHWSLDVTYREDESRIRDVNARENMAWLNRFTLSLLKQHPGKGSLIMKRRSCGWSPHFMLEVLAAQQS
;
A
#
# COMPACT_ATOMS: atom_id res chain seq x y z
N MET A 1 -11.01 32.46 -2.22
CA MET A 1 -12.06 31.65 -1.57
C MET A 1 -12.72 30.78 -2.63
N SER A 2 -12.18 29.59 -2.86
CA SER A 2 -12.83 28.54 -3.64
C SER A 2 -12.66 27.26 -2.84
N GLN A 3 -13.48 27.11 -1.79
CA GLN A 3 -13.65 25.82 -1.12
C GLN A 3 -14.48 24.96 -2.08
N THR A 4 -13.84 24.03 -2.78
CA THR A 4 -14.54 22.99 -3.52
C THR A 4 -15.28 22.17 -2.46
N ARG A 5 -16.57 22.44 -2.23
CA ARG A 5 -17.39 21.61 -1.34
C ARG A 5 -17.40 20.21 -1.92
N PHE A 6 -16.67 19.31 -1.29
CA PHE A 6 -16.79 17.89 -1.59
C PHE A 6 -18.24 17.47 -1.35
N THR A 7 -18.93 17.00 -2.39
CA THR A 7 -20.33 16.59 -2.27
C THR A 7 -20.43 15.08 -2.19
N MET A 8 -21.41 14.56 -1.46
CA MET A 8 -21.65 13.11 -1.43
C MET A 8 -21.90 12.56 -2.84
N ASP A 9 -22.43 13.38 -3.74
CA ASP A 9 -22.61 13.04 -5.16
C ASP A 9 -21.28 12.72 -5.88
N GLU A 10 -20.17 13.34 -5.49
CA GLU A 10 -18.83 13.00 -6.02
C GLU A 10 -18.35 11.64 -5.51
N VAL A 11 -18.71 11.24 -4.28
CA VAL A 11 -18.43 9.88 -3.79
C VAL A 11 -19.29 8.86 -4.51
N LEU A 12 -20.57 9.19 -4.72
CA LEU A 12 -21.54 8.28 -5.34
C LEU A 12 -21.19 8.02 -6.81
N CYS A 13 -20.74 9.03 -7.56
CA CYS A 13 -20.44 8.90 -8.99
C CYS A 13 -19.33 7.87 -9.27
N HIS A 14 -18.40 7.67 -8.33
CA HIS A 14 -17.34 6.66 -8.44
C HIS A 14 -17.85 5.21 -8.46
N PHE A 15 -19.09 4.97 -8.01
CA PHE A 15 -19.69 3.64 -7.94
C PHE A 15 -20.93 3.47 -8.83
N GLU A 16 -21.27 4.46 -9.66
CA GLU A 16 -22.46 4.39 -10.53
C GLU A 16 -22.34 3.31 -11.61
N GLU A 17 -21.13 3.07 -12.11
CA GLU A 17 -20.84 2.04 -13.12
C GLU A 17 -20.78 0.62 -12.52
N LEU A 18 -20.88 0.50 -11.19
CA LEU A 18 -20.81 -0.80 -10.52
C LEU A 18 -22.11 -1.58 -10.74
N GLU A 19 -22.03 -2.60 -11.60
CA GLU A 19 -23.13 -3.54 -11.81
C GLU A 19 -23.50 -4.22 -10.49
N ASP A 20 -24.80 -4.31 -10.19
CA ASP A 20 -25.29 -4.95 -8.97
C ASP A 20 -25.29 -6.47 -9.12
N PRO A 21 -24.36 -7.20 -8.49
CA PRO A 21 -24.21 -8.64 -8.68
C PRO A 21 -25.24 -9.44 -7.87
N ARG A 22 -26.12 -8.77 -7.12
CA ARG A 22 -27.13 -9.43 -6.30
C ARG A 22 -28.30 -9.88 -7.16
N SER A 23 -28.97 -10.93 -6.71
CA SER A 23 -30.27 -11.31 -7.24
C SER A 23 -31.25 -10.13 -7.16
N GLU A 24 -32.09 -9.99 -8.20
CA GLU A 24 -33.25 -9.10 -8.22
C GLU A 24 -34.23 -9.37 -7.06
N ILE A 25 -34.25 -10.60 -6.56
CA ILE A 25 -35.15 -11.02 -5.48
C ILE A 25 -34.71 -10.38 -4.16
N ASN A 26 -35.64 -9.67 -3.50
CA ASN A 26 -35.41 -8.97 -2.23
C ASN A 26 -34.29 -7.90 -2.28
N ARG A 27 -34.03 -7.34 -3.48
CA ARG A 27 -33.11 -6.23 -3.70
C ARG A 27 -33.73 -4.89 -3.28
N LYS A 28 -33.76 -4.65 -1.98
CA LYS A 28 -34.45 -3.49 -1.36
C LYS A 28 -33.56 -2.26 -1.14
N HIS A 29 -32.25 -2.35 -1.32
CA HIS A 29 -31.35 -1.23 -1.03
C HIS A 29 -30.48 -0.97 -2.25
N PRO A 30 -30.34 0.29 -2.72
CA PRO A 30 -29.41 0.62 -3.80
C PRO A 30 -27.98 0.13 -3.48
N LEU A 31 -27.28 -0.42 -4.47
CA LEU A 31 -25.94 -0.97 -4.28
C LEU A 31 -24.97 0.09 -3.74
N VAL A 32 -24.96 1.25 -4.38
CA VAL A 32 -24.09 2.37 -4.01
C VAL A 32 -24.31 2.79 -2.55
N SER A 33 -25.57 2.92 -2.10
CA SER A 33 -25.88 3.21 -0.69
C SER A 33 -25.28 2.17 0.26
N VAL A 34 -25.34 0.89 -0.09
CA VAL A 34 -24.76 -0.19 0.73
C VAL A 34 -23.23 -0.10 0.75
N VAL A 35 -22.59 0.19 -0.38
CA VAL A 35 -21.13 0.36 -0.49
C VAL A 35 -20.66 1.57 0.33
N VAL A 36 -21.30 2.72 0.19
CA VAL A 36 -20.95 3.93 0.95
C VAL A 36 -21.11 3.68 2.45
N ILE A 37 -22.20 3.06 2.89
CA ILE A 37 -22.36 2.71 4.31
C ILE A 37 -21.25 1.76 4.79
N ALA A 38 -20.78 0.84 3.94
CA ALA A 38 -19.65 -0.03 4.28
C ALA A 38 -18.34 0.77 4.47
N ILE A 39 -18.04 1.72 3.58
CA ILE A 39 -16.88 2.63 3.71
C ILE A 39 -16.97 3.43 5.00
N LEU A 40 -18.12 4.06 5.26
CA LEU A 40 -18.36 4.86 6.47
C LEU A 40 -18.25 4.02 7.75
N GLY A 41 -18.84 2.82 7.74
CA GLY A 41 -18.75 1.89 8.85
C GLY A 41 -17.29 1.52 9.14
N VAL A 42 -16.51 1.18 8.10
CA VAL A 42 -15.09 0.85 8.26
C VAL A 42 -14.30 2.04 8.80
N LEU A 43 -14.54 3.27 8.32
CA LEU A 43 -13.96 4.49 8.91
C LEU A 43 -14.28 4.58 10.42
N ALA A 44 -15.51 4.25 10.80
CA ALA A 44 -16.01 4.24 12.18
C ALA A 44 -15.70 2.97 13.00
N GLN A 45 -14.64 2.22 12.64
CA GLN A 45 -14.20 0.99 13.35
C GLN A 45 -15.14 -0.23 13.24
N ALA A 46 -16.10 -0.19 12.32
CA ALA A 46 -17.00 -1.29 12.07
C ALA A 46 -16.35 -2.31 11.10
N ASN A 47 -15.50 -3.19 11.65
CA ASN A 47 -14.66 -4.11 10.87
C ASN A 47 -15.41 -5.40 10.44
N GLY A 48 -16.47 -5.23 9.62
CA GLY A 48 -17.17 -6.34 8.96
C GLY A 48 -18.70 -6.23 8.96
N PRO A 49 -19.43 -7.09 8.23
CA PRO A 49 -20.85 -6.91 7.93
C PRO A 49 -21.76 -6.70 9.15
N THR A 50 -21.52 -7.46 10.22
CA THR A 50 -22.31 -7.35 11.46
C THR A 50 -22.06 -6.02 12.18
N ALA A 51 -20.80 -5.61 12.27
CA ALA A 51 -20.43 -4.35 12.92
C ALA A 51 -20.92 -3.16 12.08
N ILE A 52 -20.77 -3.21 10.75
CA ILE A 52 -21.24 -2.18 9.82
C ILE A 52 -22.75 -1.99 9.98
N ALA A 53 -23.52 -3.07 9.99
CA ALA A 53 -24.97 -2.99 10.22
C ALA A 53 -25.32 -2.45 11.61
N GLY A 54 -24.53 -2.79 12.64
CA GLY A 54 -24.71 -2.25 13.99
C GLY A 54 -24.50 -0.73 14.03
N TRP A 55 -23.38 -0.26 13.48
CA TRP A 55 -23.06 1.16 13.36
C TRP A 55 -24.13 1.90 12.53
N ALA A 56 -24.50 1.36 11.37
CA ALA A 56 -25.48 1.98 10.49
C ALA A 56 -26.86 2.17 11.15
N ARG A 57 -27.28 1.25 12.04
CA ARG A 57 -28.53 1.40 12.80
C ARG A 57 -28.46 2.52 13.84
N ILE A 58 -27.30 2.68 14.50
CA ILE A 58 -27.09 3.76 15.48
C ILE A 58 -27.14 5.13 14.77
N HIS A 59 -26.56 5.22 13.56
CA HIS A 59 -26.50 6.44 12.77
C HIS A 59 -27.61 6.54 11.72
N ALA A 60 -28.78 5.94 11.97
CA ALA A 60 -29.82 5.79 10.95
C ALA A 60 -30.32 7.14 10.38
N GLU A 61 -30.57 8.13 11.23
CA GLU A 61 -31.09 9.44 10.80
C GLU A 61 -30.06 10.20 9.95
N PHE A 62 -28.78 10.14 10.33
CA PHE A 62 -27.69 10.69 9.52
C PHE A 62 -27.62 10.02 8.14
N LEU A 63 -27.66 8.69 8.09
CA LEU A 63 -27.57 7.94 6.83
C LEU A 63 -28.79 8.16 5.92
N LYS A 64 -30.00 8.29 6.47
CA LYS A 64 -31.22 8.61 5.69
C LYS A 64 -31.18 10.02 5.10
N GLY A 65 -30.56 10.97 5.79
CA GLY A 65 -30.34 12.32 5.26
C GLY A 65 -29.26 12.36 4.17
N LEU A 66 -28.36 11.38 4.14
CA LEU A 66 -27.20 11.35 3.25
C LEU A 66 -27.41 10.50 1.99
N LEU A 67 -28.19 9.41 2.09
CA LEU A 67 -28.26 8.37 1.06
C LEU A 67 -29.70 7.94 0.77
N PRO A 68 -30.00 7.53 -0.47
CA PRO A 68 -31.30 6.96 -0.80
C PRO A 68 -31.48 5.60 -0.12
N LEU A 69 -32.39 5.54 0.86
CA LEU A 69 -32.69 4.38 1.69
C LEU A 69 -34.21 4.13 1.77
N PRO A 70 -34.87 3.80 0.65
CA PRO A 70 -36.34 3.68 0.57
C PRO A 70 -36.92 2.61 1.52
N HIS A 71 -36.11 1.62 1.89
CA HIS A 71 -36.47 0.53 2.79
C HIS A 71 -35.70 0.57 4.11
N GLY A 72 -35.17 1.73 4.50
CA GLY A 72 -34.41 1.94 5.74
C GLY A 72 -32.99 1.36 5.71
N ILE A 73 -32.42 1.16 6.89
CA ILE A 73 -31.02 0.76 7.06
C ILE A 73 -30.81 -0.72 6.68
N PRO A 74 -29.83 -1.04 5.82
CA PRO A 74 -29.52 -2.41 5.44
C PRO A 74 -29.13 -3.28 6.65
N GLY A 75 -29.60 -4.53 6.67
CA GLY A 75 -29.18 -5.53 7.65
C GLY A 75 -27.80 -6.13 7.37
N LYS A 76 -27.23 -6.84 8.35
CA LYS A 76 -25.92 -7.52 8.23
C LYS A 76 -25.82 -8.44 7.00
N ASP A 77 -26.91 -9.09 6.63
CA ASP A 77 -26.94 -10.02 5.51
C ASP A 77 -26.93 -9.30 4.16
N VAL A 78 -27.36 -8.03 4.10
CA VAL A 78 -27.23 -7.20 2.90
C VAL A 78 -25.77 -6.87 2.66
N PHE A 79 -25.05 -6.36 3.66
CA PHE A 79 -23.61 -6.07 3.55
C PHE A 79 -22.81 -7.33 3.22
N ARG A 80 -23.11 -8.45 3.90
CA ARG A 80 -22.45 -9.73 3.62
C ARG A 80 -22.67 -10.15 2.17
N ARG A 81 -23.90 -10.14 1.67
CA ARG A 81 -24.20 -10.53 0.28
C ARG A 81 -23.49 -9.64 -0.74
N VAL A 82 -23.50 -8.33 -0.53
CA VAL A 82 -22.79 -7.38 -1.41
C VAL A 82 -21.29 -7.72 -1.44
N LEU A 83 -20.64 -7.79 -0.27
CA LEU A 83 -19.20 -8.05 -0.20
C LEU A 83 -18.80 -9.43 -0.74
N CYS A 84 -19.67 -10.44 -0.64
CA CYS A 84 -19.42 -11.76 -1.24
C CYS A 84 -19.65 -11.79 -2.76
N ALA A 85 -20.58 -11.00 -3.27
CA ALA A 85 -20.97 -11.04 -4.68
C ALA A 85 -20.13 -10.10 -5.56
N LEU A 86 -19.62 -9.00 -5.00
CA LEU A 86 -18.77 -8.06 -5.72
C LEU A 86 -17.44 -8.70 -6.14
N LYS A 87 -17.14 -8.63 -7.43
CA LYS A 87 -15.83 -8.99 -7.97
C LYS A 87 -14.79 -7.99 -7.47
N PRO A 88 -13.74 -8.43 -6.78
CA PRO A 88 -12.75 -7.52 -6.19
C PRO A 88 -12.10 -6.58 -7.21
N GLU A 89 -11.83 -7.04 -8.42
CA GLU A 89 -11.17 -6.24 -9.44
C GLU A 89 -12.03 -5.05 -9.88
N VAL A 90 -13.32 -5.30 -10.14
CA VAL A 90 -14.29 -4.25 -10.51
C VAL A 90 -14.50 -3.31 -9.33
N PHE A 91 -14.63 -3.86 -8.12
CA PHE A 91 -14.83 -3.05 -6.93
C PHE A 91 -13.64 -2.13 -6.68
N GLN A 92 -12.41 -2.62 -6.84
CA GLN A 92 -11.19 -1.82 -6.70
C GLN A 92 -11.08 -0.72 -7.75
N GLN A 93 -11.47 -1.00 -9.00
CA GLN A 93 -11.49 -0.02 -10.09
C GLN A 93 -12.38 1.18 -9.81
N CYS A 94 -13.51 1.00 -9.12
CA CYS A 94 -14.37 2.13 -8.71
C CYS A 94 -13.62 3.16 -7.85
N PHE A 95 -12.61 2.73 -7.09
CA PHE A 95 -11.81 3.65 -6.27
C PHE A 95 -10.64 4.27 -7.04
N ALA A 96 -10.32 3.82 -8.26
CA ALA A 96 -9.15 4.28 -9.01
C ALA A 96 -9.20 5.79 -9.26
N ASN A 97 -10.35 6.31 -9.70
CA ASN A 97 -10.53 7.75 -9.94
C ASN A 97 -10.38 8.55 -8.64
N TRP A 98 -10.97 8.08 -7.55
CA TRP A 98 -10.85 8.76 -6.25
C TRP A 98 -9.40 8.74 -5.73
N ILE A 99 -8.72 7.60 -5.83
CA ILE A 99 -7.31 7.44 -5.48
C ILE A 99 -6.43 8.36 -6.34
N GLN A 100 -6.74 8.52 -7.62
CA GLN A 100 -6.04 9.43 -8.51
C GLN A 100 -6.19 10.89 -8.06
N THR A 101 -7.40 11.33 -7.70
CA THR A 101 -7.63 12.66 -7.12
C THR A 101 -6.82 12.85 -5.84
N LEU A 102 -6.90 11.90 -4.90
CA LEU A 102 -6.11 11.94 -3.66
C LEU A 102 -4.60 12.00 -3.93
N ARG A 103 -4.12 11.28 -4.96
CA ARG A 103 -2.70 11.31 -5.38
C ARG A 103 -2.32 12.69 -5.92
N GLN A 104 -3.16 13.31 -6.75
CA GLN A 104 -2.89 14.64 -7.30
C GLN A 104 -2.81 15.68 -6.20
N ASP A 105 -3.82 15.72 -5.31
CA ASP A 105 -3.85 16.62 -4.16
C ASP A 105 -2.62 16.41 -3.25
N ALA A 106 -2.26 15.15 -2.99
CA ALA A 106 -1.08 14.82 -2.20
C ALA A 106 0.23 15.21 -2.89
N ALA A 107 0.33 15.06 -4.21
CA ALA A 107 1.51 15.46 -4.97
C ALA A 107 1.71 16.98 -4.91
N GLU A 108 0.63 17.75 -5.07
CA GLU A 108 0.65 19.21 -4.94
C GLU A 108 1.01 19.65 -3.51
N ALA A 109 0.42 19.01 -2.49
CA ALA A 109 0.66 19.37 -1.09
C ALA A 109 2.08 19.01 -0.61
N THR A 110 2.65 17.91 -1.10
CA THR A 110 3.98 17.42 -0.67
C THR A 110 5.13 17.94 -1.53
N GLY A 111 4.86 18.39 -2.76
CA GLY A 111 5.89 18.84 -3.71
C GLY A 111 6.87 17.74 -4.10
N VAL A 112 6.43 16.48 -4.09
CA VAL A 112 7.29 15.33 -4.42
C VAL A 112 7.28 15.09 -5.93
N ASP A 113 8.39 15.43 -6.60
CA ASP A 113 8.56 15.24 -8.05
C ASP A 113 8.61 13.76 -8.48
N GLU A 114 9.24 12.91 -7.65
CA GLU A 114 9.40 11.48 -7.91
C GLU A 114 8.92 10.67 -6.69
N PRO A 115 7.67 10.19 -6.70
CA PRO A 115 7.13 9.43 -5.58
C PRO A 115 7.71 8.02 -5.53
N THR A 116 7.84 7.48 -4.32
CA THR A 116 8.24 6.09 -4.12
C THR A 116 7.01 5.20 -4.03
N PHE A 117 6.88 4.26 -4.97
CA PHE A 117 5.84 3.24 -4.94
C PHE A 117 6.46 1.93 -4.48
N ALA A 118 6.16 1.56 -3.25
CA ALA A 118 6.66 0.35 -2.66
C ALA A 118 5.66 -0.79 -2.89
N VAL A 119 6.14 -1.89 -3.44
CA VAL A 119 5.36 -3.10 -3.72
C VAL A 119 5.70 -4.12 -2.64
N ASP A 120 4.68 -4.55 -1.92
CA ASP A 120 4.86 -5.51 -0.82
C ASP A 120 3.65 -6.43 -0.66
N GLY A 121 3.94 -7.64 -0.19
CA GLY A 121 2.96 -8.69 0.07
C GLY A 121 2.50 -8.72 1.53
N LYS A 122 1.20 -8.86 1.79
CA LYS A 122 0.63 -9.06 3.12
C LYS A 122 -0.27 -10.29 3.16
N THR A 123 -0.06 -11.15 4.17
CA THR A 123 -0.90 -12.30 4.46
C THR A 123 -1.84 -12.02 5.63
N LEU A 124 -3.15 -12.18 5.44
CA LEU A 124 -4.18 -12.03 6.48
C LEU A 124 -4.36 -13.36 7.19
N ARG A 125 -3.70 -13.53 8.33
CA ARG A 125 -3.46 -14.85 8.96
C ARG A 125 -4.72 -15.65 9.30
N ARG A 126 -5.81 -15.00 9.72
CA ARG A 126 -7.05 -15.67 10.16
C ARG A 126 -8.17 -15.76 9.12
N SER A 127 -7.89 -15.36 7.87
CA SER A 127 -8.84 -15.42 6.75
C SER A 127 -8.94 -16.80 6.07
N HIS A 128 -8.26 -17.81 6.62
CA HIS A 128 -8.29 -19.19 6.15
C HIS A 128 -9.53 -19.96 6.62
N ASP A 129 -9.91 -21.01 5.88
CA ASP A 129 -10.93 -21.97 6.26
C ASP A 129 -10.45 -23.40 5.98
N ALA A 130 -9.86 -24.04 7.00
CA ALA A 130 -9.34 -25.39 6.89
C ALA A 130 -10.42 -26.43 6.51
N LYS A 131 -11.68 -26.21 6.90
CA LYS A 131 -12.79 -27.12 6.54
C LYS A 131 -13.12 -27.08 5.06
N LYS A 132 -12.77 -25.99 4.37
CA LYS A 132 -13.02 -25.78 2.94
C LYS A 132 -11.73 -25.80 2.10
N GLY A 133 -10.60 -26.16 2.71
CA GLY A 133 -9.29 -26.13 2.03
C GLY A 133 -8.83 -24.72 1.63
N LEU A 134 -9.38 -23.66 2.21
CA LEU A 134 -9.05 -22.29 1.85
C LEU A 134 -7.85 -21.79 2.68
N GLY A 135 -6.73 -21.51 2.01
CA GLY A 135 -5.56 -20.87 2.60
C GLY A 135 -5.81 -19.42 3.06
N PRO A 136 -4.91 -18.82 3.87
CA PRO A 136 -5.02 -17.42 4.23
C PRO A 136 -4.91 -16.53 2.99
N LEU A 137 -5.68 -15.44 2.94
CA LEU A 137 -5.56 -14.44 1.88
C LEU A 137 -4.15 -13.86 1.91
N HIS A 138 -3.47 -13.96 0.77
CA HIS A 138 -2.27 -13.21 0.51
C HIS A 138 -2.57 -12.14 -0.55
N SER A 139 -1.98 -10.96 -0.40
CA SER A 139 -2.25 -9.83 -1.31
C SER A 139 -0.99 -9.02 -1.53
N VAL A 140 -0.72 -8.68 -2.79
CA VAL A 140 0.36 -7.76 -3.17
C VAL A 140 -0.26 -6.39 -3.40
N SER A 141 0.33 -5.36 -2.81
CA SER A 141 -0.18 -3.99 -2.92
C SER A 141 0.91 -3.00 -3.31
N VAL A 142 0.50 -1.94 -4.01
CA VAL A 142 1.36 -0.79 -4.32
C VAL A 142 1.02 0.35 -3.37
N TRP A 143 1.98 0.74 -2.54
CA TRP A 143 1.86 1.80 -1.56
C TRP A 143 2.69 3.01 -1.97
N ALA A 144 2.05 4.16 -2.12
CA ALA A 144 2.74 5.43 -2.30
C ALA A 144 3.15 5.98 -0.93
N SER A 145 4.40 5.72 -0.53
CA SER A 145 4.86 5.94 0.85
C SER A 145 4.75 7.40 1.28
N GLU A 146 5.11 8.35 0.41
CA GLU A 146 5.04 9.78 0.69
C GLU A 146 3.60 10.30 0.84
N TYR A 147 2.66 9.73 0.08
CA TYR A 147 1.27 10.15 0.11
C TYR A 147 0.46 9.37 1.15
N GLY A 148 0.95 8.21 1.60
CA GLY A 148 0.20 7.35 2.49
C GLY A 148 -1.08 6.78 1.85
N ILE A 149 -1.01 6.46 0.56
CA ILE A 149 -2.12 5.98 -0.26
C ILE A 149 -1.80 4.58 -0.80
N THR A 150 -2.75 3.66 -0.70
CA THR A 150 -2.70 2.39 -1.47
C THR A 150 -3.23 2.66 -2.87
N LEU A 151 -2.41 2.44 -3.90
CA LEU A 151 -2.77 2.69 -5.29
C LEU A 151 -3.52 1.52 -5.92
N ALA A 152 -3.08 0.29 -5.62
CA ALA A 152 -3.66 -0.93 -6.16
C ALA A 152 -3.35 -2.13 -5.27
N GLN A 153 -4.17 -3.19 -5.39
CA GLN A 153 -3.96 -4.49 -4.75
C GLN A 153 -4.30 -5.62 -5.73
N VAL A 154 -3.62 -6.76 -5.59
CA VAL A 154 -3.99 -8.01 -6.25
C VAL A 154 -3.90 -9.14 -5.23
N ALA A 155 -4.97 -9.93 -5.08
CA ALA A 155 -4.94 -11.14 -4.26
C ALA A 155 -4.18 -12.28 -4.94
N THR A 156 -3.56 -13.12 -4.12
CA THR A 156 -2.86 -14.32 -4.56
C THR A 156 -3.17 -15.47 -3.61
N ASP A 157 -3.15 -16.68 -4.16
CA ASP A 157 -3.45 -17.89 -3.37
C ASP A 157 -2.38 -18.18 -2.32
N GLU A 158 -1.12 -17.87 -2.63
CA GLU A 158 0.04 -18.14 -1.76
C GLU A 158 1.12 -17.08 -1.93
N LYS A 159 2.03 -17.00 -0.94
CA LYS A 159 3.19 -16.09 -0.97
C LYS A 159 4.11 -16.35 -2.17
N SER A 160 4.29 -17.59 -2.56
CA SER A 160 5.04 -17.99 -3.77
C SER A 160 4.53 -17.31 -5.05
N ASN A 161 3.25 -16.92 -5.09
CA ASN A 161 2.61 -16.33 -6.26
C ASN A 161 2.77 -14.80 -6.36
N GLU A 162 3.50 -14.15 -5.44
CA GLU A 162 3.78 -12.70 -5.55
C GLU A 162 4.49 -12.36 -6.87
N ILE A 163 5.39 -13.23 -7.36
CA ILE A 163 6.13 -13.03 -8.62
C ILE A 163 5.17 -12.82 -9.80
N THR A 164 4.03 -13.52 -9.81
CA THR A 164 3.01 -13.38 -10.86
C THR A 164 2.06 -12.20 -10.63
N ALA A 165 1.86 -11.79 -9.37
CA ALA A 165 0.97 -10.68 -9.02
C ALA A 165 1.62 -9.31 -9.15
N ILE A 166 2.94 -9.19 -8.93
CA ILE A 166 3.65 -7.92 -9.07
C ILE A 166 3.46 -7.33 -10.50
N PRO A 167 3.65 -8.09 -11.59
CA PRO A 167 3.36 -7.60 -12.93
C PRO A 167 1.92 -7.13 -13.12
N GLN A 168 0.95 -7.79 -12.49
CA GLN A 168 -0.47 -7.45 -12.60
C GLN A 168 -0.77 -6.15 -11.86
N VAL A 169 -0.32 -6.01 -10.61
CA VAL A 169 -0.57 -4.81 -9.81
C VAL A 169 0.11 -3.57 -10.39
N LEU A 170 1.29 -3.74 -11.02
CA LEU A 170 1.99 -2.65 -11.69
C LEU A 170 1.26 -2.14 -12.95
N ARG A 171 0.38 -2.94 -13.58
CA ARG A 171 -0.44 -2.48 -14.73
C ARG A 171 -1.60 -1.59 -14.30
N LEU A 172 -1.98 -1.64 -13.02
CA LEU A 172 -3.08 -0.86 -12.46
C LEU A 172 -2.63 0.54 -12.03
N VAL A 173 -1.33 0.84 -12.10
CA VAL A 173 -0.73 2.07 -11.57
C VAL A 173 0.06 2.79 -12.67
N ASP A 174 -0.10 4.10 -12.75
CA ASP A 174 0.75 4.96 -13.59
C ASP A 174 2.16 5.06 -12.98
N LEU A 175 3.13 4.38 -13.61
CA LEU A 175 4.51 4.28 -13.13
C LEU A 175 5.39 5.47 -13.54
N LYS A 176 4.89 6.38 -14.40
CA LYS A 176 5.69 7.43 -15.01
C LYS A 176 6.30 8.35 -13.95
N GLY A 177 7.63 8.47 -13.96
CA GLY A 177 8.37 9.31 -13.00
C GLY A 177 8.39 8.79 -11.56
N ALA A 178 7.82 7.61 -11.28
CA ALA A 178 7.85 7.00 -9.96
C ALA A 178 9.11 6.14 -9.75
N ILE A 179 9.49 5.95 -8.49
CA ILE A 179 10.53 5.01 -8.08
C ILE A 179 9.86 3.78 -7.45
N ILE A 180 9.89 2.67 -8.17
CA ILE A 180 9.31 1.41 -7.75
C ILE A 180 10.31 0.66 -6.87
N THR A 181 9.89 0.27 -5.68
CA THR A 181 10.72 -0.51 -4.76
C THR A 181 10.08 -1.85 -4.49
N ILE A 182 10.85 -2.92 -4.62
CA ILE A 182 10.35 -4.29 -4.47
C ILE A 182 11.32 -5.05 -3.58
N ASP A 183 10.75 -5.95 -2.80
CA ASP A 183 11.49 -6.89 -1.98
C ASP A 183 12.38 -7.82 -2.84
N ALA A 184 13.17 -8.65 -2.18
CA ALA A 184 14.07 -9.52 -2.90
C ALA A 184 13.33 -10.56 -3.74
N MET A 185 12.19 -11.08 -3.28
CA MET A 185 11.48 -12.15 -3.98
C MET A 185 10.94 -11.69 -5.33
N GLY A 186 10.50 -10.44 -5.42
CA GLY A 186 10.04 -9.80 -6.64
C GLY A 186 11.15 -9.29 -7.58
N THR A 187 12.43 -9.45 -7.23
CA THR A 187 13.56 -9.02 -8.07
C THR A 187 13.71 -9.91 -9.30
N GLN A 188 13.00 -9.55 -10.38
CA GLN A 188 12.96 -10.27 -11.65
C GLN A 188 13.22 -9.35 -12.83
N LYS A 189 13.94 -9.87 -13.84
CA LYS A 189 14.29 -9.13 -15.07
C LYS A 189 13.06 -8.61 -15.82
N ALA A 190 12.01 -9.43 -15.92
CA ALA A 190 10.75 -9.04 -16.57
C ALA A 190 10.02 -7.90 -15.85
N ILE A 191 10.11 -7.85 -14.51
CA ILE A 191 9.51 -6.78 -13.70
C ILE A 191 10.31 -5.48 -13.89
N ALA A 192 11.64 -5.55 -13.85
CA ALA A 192 12.51 -4.41 -14.15
C ALA A 192 12.22 -3.82 -15.55
N LYS A 193 12.07 -4.71 -16.54
CA LYS A 193 11.65 -4.37 -17.91
C LYS A 193 10.34 -3.58 -17.93
N GLN A 194 9.29 -4.13 -17.31
CA GLN A 194 7.97 -3.52 -17.24
C GLN A 194 8.00 -2.14 -16.56
N ILE A 195 8.78 -1.96 -15.50
CA ILE A 195 8.90 -0.68 -14.79
C ILE A 195 9.51 0.39 -15.70
N VAL A 196 10.61 0.06 -16.39
CA VAL A 196 11.30 1.00 -17.27
C VAL A 196 10.46 1.33 -18.51
N GLU A 197 9.79 0.33 -19.10
CA GLU A 197 8.86 0.54 -20.22
C GLU A 197 7.66 1.41 -19.82
N GLY A 198 7.22 1.32 -18.55
CA GLY A 198 6.20 2.21 -17.97
C GLY A 198 6.69 3.62 -17.63
N GLY A 199 7.96 3.96 -17.92
CA GLY A 199 8.55 5.27 -17.64
C GLY A 199 8.90 5.51 -16.17
N GLY A 200 8.95 4.44 -15.36
CA GLY A 200 9.38 4.47 -13.97
C GLY A 200 10.85 4.10 -13.80
N ASN A 201 11.34 4.29 -12.57
CA ASN A 201 12.63 3.80 -12.12
C ASN A 201 12.44 2.68 -11.09
N TYR A 202 13.45 1.84 -10.87
CA TYR A 202 13.40 0.82 -9.83
C TYR A 202 14.56 0.87 -8.85
N VAL A 203 14.29 0.38 -7.64
CA VAL A 203 15.28 -0.05 -6.65
C VAL A 203 14.84 -1.42 -6.14
N LEU A 204 15.54 -2.48 -6.54
CA LEU A 204 15.17 -3.86 -6.23
C LEU A 204 16.16 -4.43 -5.22
N ALA A 205 15.66 -5.03 -4.14
CA ALA A 205 16.52 -5.67 -3.15
C ALA A 205 17.15 -6.94 -3.73
N LEU A 206 18.44 -7.13 -3.49
CA LEU A 206 19.19 -8.29 -3.97
C LEU A 206 19.51 -9.22 -2.81
N LYS A 207 19.10 -10.49 -2.93
CA LYS A 207 19.45 -11.58 -2.02
C LYS A 207 19.84 -12.82 -2.85
N LYS A 208 20.03 -13.95 -2.16
CA LYS A 208 20.43 -15.23 -2.75
C LYS A 208 19.45 -15.84 -3.76
N ASN A 209 18.26 -15.26 -3.95
CA ASN A 209 17.34 -15.70 -5.01
C ASN A 209 17.88 -15.37 -6.43
N GLN A 210 18.86 -14.48 -6.54
CA GLN A 210 19.63 -14.22 -7.76
C GLN A 210 21.12 -14.51 -7.50
N GLU A 211 21.44 -15.71 -7.03
CA GLU A 211 22.75 -16.10 -6.48
C GLU A 211 23.95 -15.57 -7.28
N LYS A 212 24.03 -15.84 -8.59
CA LYS A 212 25.14 -15.36 -9.44
C LYS A 212 25.29 -13.84 -9.47
N LEU A 213 24.18 -13.11 -9.54
CA LEU A 213 24.21 -11.65 -9.56
C LEU A 213 24.52 -11.09 -8.17
N HIS A 214 23.92 -11.69 -7.14
CA HIS A 214 24.17 -11.33 -5.75
C HIS A 214 25.65 -11.48 -5.40
N ASP A 215 26.23 -12.62 -5.69
CA ASP A 215 27.62 -12.91 -5.34
C ASP A 215 28.57 -12.00 -6.13
N ALA A 216 28.33 -11.78 -7.42
CA ALA A 216 29.11 -10.83 -8.21
C ALA A 216 29.00 -9.38 -7.71
N VAL A 217 27.82 -8.96 -7.23
CA VAL A 217 27.63 -7.63 -6.62
C VAL A 217 28.34 -7.54 -5.28
N VAL A 218 28.29 -8.60 -4.45
CA VAL A 218 29.01 -8.67 -3.18
C VAL A 218 30.51 -8.59 -3.40
N ASP A 219 31.05 -9.42 -4.29
CA ASP A 219 32.48 -9.48 -4.62
C ASP A 219 32.96 -8.13 -5.14
N TYR A 220 32.22 -7.52 -6.08
CA TYR A 220 32.53 -6.19 -6.58
C TYR A 220 32.52 -5.15 -5.44
N VAL A 221 31.51 -5.14 -4.58
CA VAL A 221 31.45 -4.18 -3.47
C VAL A 221 32.60 -4.38 -2.49
N ILE A 222 32.98 -5.62 -2.18
CA ILE A 222 34.13 -5.92 -1.31
C ILE A 222 35.43 -5.43 -1.93
N GLU A 223 35.68 -5.74 -3.21
CA GLU A 223 36.86 -5.26 -3.95
C GLU A 223 36.97 -3.73 -3.91
N GLN A 224 35.84 -3.04 -4.15
CA GLN A 224 35.81 -1.59 -4.09
C GLN A 224 35.98 -1.05 -2.66
N MET A 225 35.48 -1.74 -1.64
CA MET A 225 35.68 -1.37 -0.23
C MET A 225 37.14 -1.53 0.20
N ASP A 226 37.82 -2.60 -0.23
CA ASP A 226 39.22 -2.87 0.12
C ASP A 226 40.17 -1.79 -0.44
N ASN A 227 39.82 -1.18 -1.58
CA ASN A 227 40.55 -0.04 -2.13
C ASN A 227 39.95 1.33 -1.72
N ASP A 228 39.13 1.39 -0.67
CA ASP A 228 38.36 2.57 -0.21
C ASP A 228 37.70 3.36 -1.36
N PHE A 229 37.22 2.63 -2.37
CA PHE A 229 36.53 3.12 -3.55
C PHE A 229 37.35 4.14 -4.36
N ALA A 230 38.69 4.07 -4.30
CA ALA A 230 39.58 5.04 -4.95
C ALA A 230 39.38 5.13 -6.47
N ASP A 231 39.01 4.02 -7.11
CA ASP A 231 38.94 3.91 -8.57
C ASP A 231 37.56 4.21 -9.16
N ILE A 232 36.54 4.40 -8.32
CA ILE A 232 35.16 4.57 -8.78
C ILE A 232 34.44 5.76 -8.13
N LYS A 233 33.54 6.37 -8.89
CA LYS A 233 32.74 7.48 -8.40
C LYS A 233 31.61 6.97 -7.50
N VAL A 234 31.80 7.08 -6.19
CA VAL A 234 30.80 6.67 -5.19
C VAL A 234 30.12 7.87 -4.55
N ARG A 235 28.85 7.68 -4.16
CA ARG A 235 28.11 8.63 -3.31
C ARG A 235 27.71 7.91 -2.03
N ARG A 236 27.94 8.58 -0.89
CA ARG A 236 27.62 8.05 0.44
C ARG A 236 26.67 9.01 1.17
N GLN A 237 25.78 8.48 1.98
CA GLN A 237 24.96 9.23 2.92
C GLN A 237 24.80 8.43 4.21
N THR A 238 24.90 9.10 5.35
CA THR A 238 24.69 8.48 6.66
C THR A 238 23.49 9.12 7.34
N THR A 239 22.69 8.30 8.01
CA THR A 239 21.60 8.75 8.89
C THR A 239 21.69 8.04 10.23
N GLU A 240 21.45 8.76 11.31
CA GLU A 240 21.41 8.20 12.66
C GLU A 240 20.05 8.48 13.31
N GLU A 241 19.46 7.46 13.89
CA GLU A 241 18.19 7.54 14.60
C GLU A 241 18.36 6.96 16.01
N LYS A 242 17.88 7.68 17.03
CA LYS A 242 17.79 7.20 18.42
C LYS A 242 16.33 7.05 18.81
N GLY A 243 15.91 5.85 19.20
CA GLY A 243 14.52 5.61 19.58
C GLY A 243 14.33 4.27 20.30
N HIS A 244 13.41 4.23 21.27
CA HIS A 244 13.04 3.00 22.02
C HIS A 244 14.24 2.20 22.58
N GLY A 245 15.29 2.87 23.05
CA GLY A 245 16.50 2.24 23.59
C GLY A 245 17.43 1.64 22.53
N ARG A 246 17.23 1.97 21.26
CA ARG A 246 18.05 1.55 20.12
C ARG A 246 18.71 2.76 19.47
N LEU A 247 19.99 2.61 19.11
CA LEU A 247 20.70 3.54 18.24
C LEU A 247 20.90 2.84 16.90
N GLU A 248 20.33 3.40 15.84
CA GLU A 248 20.46 2.87 14.48
C GLU A 248 21.23 3.86 13.63
N LYS A 249 22.36 3.41 13.11
CA LYS A 249 23.13 4.10 12.08
C LYS A 249 22.90 3.37 10.75
N ARG A 250 22.51 4.12 9.72
CA ARG A 250 22.36 3.60 8.35
C ARG A 250 23.30 4.35 7.44
N GLU A 251 24.19 3.62 6.79
CA GLU A 251 25.03 4.11 5.71
C GLU A 251 24.49 3.62 4.38
N TYR A 252 24.20 4.56 3.49
CA TYR A 252 23.79 4.31 2.12
C TYR A 252 24.97 4.60 1.22
N ILE A 253 25.33 3.64 0.39
CA ILE A 253 26.42 3.74 -0.58
C ILE A 253 25.83 3.41 -1.94
N GLN A 254 26.03 4.28 -2.92
CA GLN A 254 25.59 4.07 -4.29
C GLN A 254 26.77 4.22 -5.23
N MET A 255 26.89 3.30 -6.18
CA MET A 255 27.98 3.23 -7.15
C MET A 255 27.46 2.82 -8.54
N PRO A 256 28.17 3.16 -9.63
CA PRO A 256 27.85 2.64 -10.96
C PRO A 256 27.82 1.11 -10.97
N ALA A 257 26.84 0.53 -11.65
CA ALA A 257 26.80 -0.91 -11.86
C ALA A 257 27.83 -1.27 -12.95
N PRO A 258 28.79 -2.18 -12.69
CA PRO A 258 29.77 -2.57 -13.69
C PRO A 258 29.10 -3.40 -14.78
N THR A 259 29.45 -3.13 -16.03
CA THR A 259 28.90 -3.84 -17.19
C THR A 259 29.33 -5.32 -17.25
N THR A 260 30.32 -5.69 -16.43
CA THR A 260 30.82 -7.06 -16.25
C THR A 260 29.93 -7.92 -15.35
N LEU A 261 28.90 -7.35 -14.70
CA LEU A 261 27.99 -8.15 -13.86
C LEU A 261 27.32 -9.27 -14.67
N PRO A 262 27.13 -10.46 -14.08
CA PRO A 262 26.43 -11.56 -14.73
C PRO A 262 25.02 -11.16 -15.18
N GLY A 263 24.81 -11.14 -16.50
CA GLY A 263 23.53 -10.84 -17.10
C GLY A 263 23.11 -9.37 -17.00
N PHE A 264 24.06 -8.44 -16.86
CA PHE A 264 23.86 -6.99 -16.84
C PHE A 264 22.89 -6.52 -17.95
N GLU A 265 23.09 -7.00 -19.17
CA GLU A 265 22.31 -6.68 -20.36
C GLU A 265 20.84 -7.11 -20.26
N ASN A 266 20.51 -8.04 -19.37
CA ASN A 266 19.13 -8.48 -19.16
C ASN A 266 18.37 -7.61 -18.15
N TRP A 267 19.05 -6.70 -17.46
CA TRP A 267 18.44 -5.76 -16.53
C TRP A 267 18.27 -4.41 -17.21
N GLN A 268 17.11 -4.24 -17.86
CA GLN A 268 16.83 -3.02 -18.61
C GLN A 268 16.97 -1.78 -17.72
N GLY A 269 17.80 -0.83 -18.15
CA GLY A 269 18.01 0.43 -17.44
C GLY A 269 18.88 0.33 -16.20
N LEU A 270 19.50 -0.83 -15.88
CA LEU A 270 20.42 -0.97 -14.75
C LEU A 270 21.56 0.05 -14.86
N ALA A 271 21.65 0.94 -13.86
CA ALA A 271 22.61 2.04 -13.84
C ALA A 271 23.52 1.99 -12.60
N THR A 272 22.96 1.60 -11.45
CA THR A 272 23.70 1.65 -10.17
C THR A 272 23.46 0.42 -9.30
N ILE A 273 24.47 0.10 -8.49
CA ILE A 273 24.38 -0.78 -7.33
C ILE A 273 24.22 0.09 -6.08
N GLY A 274 23.39 -0.37 -5.15
CA GLY A 274 23.25 0.21 -3.82
C GLY A 274 23.67 -0.77 -2.73
N LEU A 275 24.35 -0.27 -1.71
CA LEU A 275 24.62 -0.97 -0.45
C LEU A 275 24.02 -0.15 0.69
N VAL A 276 23.32 -0.83 1.59
CA VAL A 276 22.89 -0.27 2.87
C VAL A 276 23.51 -1.06 4.01
N ILE A 277 24.25 -0.37 4.85
CA ILE A 277 24.85 -0.88 6.08
C ILE A 277 24.00 -0.37 7.24
N LEU A 278 23.30 -1.27 7.92
CA LEU A 278 22.56 -0.96 9.14
C LEU A 278 23.34 -1.45 10.34
N THR A 279 23.82 -0.52 11.16
CA THR A 279 24.40 -0.81 12.47
C THR A 279 23.38 -0.46 13.54
N CYS A 280 22.98 -1.46 14.32
CA CYS A 280 22.04 -1.34 15.41
C CYS A 280 22.73 -1.67 16.73
N LEU A 281 22.78 -0.69 17.64
CA LEU A 281 23.19 -0.87 19.03
C LEU A 281 21.95 -0.95 19.93
N ARG A 282 21.78 -2.08 20.61
CA ARG A 282 20.70 -2.30 21.59
C ARG A 282 21.26 -3.03 22.81
N ASN A 283 21.05 -2.45 24.00
CA ASN A 283 21.50 -3.03 25.27
C ASN A 283 23.00 -3.42 25.27
N GLY A 284 23.87 -2.59 24.66
CA GLY A 284 25.31 -2.85 24.56
C GLY A 284 25.70 -3.91 23.52
N LYS A 285 24.75 -4.53 22.82
CA LYS A 285 25.02 -5.43 21.70
C LYS A 285 24.90 -4.70 20.37
N GLU A 286 25.98 -4.71 19.61
CA GLU A 286 26.00 -4.20 18.24
C GLU A 286 25.67 -5.33 17.26
N THR A 287 24.85 -5.00 16.26
CA THR A 287 24.50 -5.89 15.16
C THR A 287 24.60 -5.11 13.87
N THR A 288 25.24 -5.70 12.86
CA THR A 288 25.40 -5.09 11.54
C THR A 288 24.72 -5.96 10.50
N GLU A 289 23.88 -5.34 9.67
CA GLU A 289 23.20 -5.98 8.56
C GLU A 289 23.54 -5.28 7.26
N LEU A 290 23.96 -6.04 6.25
CA LEU A 290 24.23 -5.55 4.91
C LEU A 290 23.08 -5.91 3.97
N ARG A 291 22.65 -4.94 3.16
CA ARG A 291 21.62 -5.14 2.15
C ARG A 291 22.07 -4.56 0.81
N PHE A 292 22.02 -5.38 -0.22
CA PHE A 292 22.42 -5.03 -1.57
C PHE A 292 21.20 -4.73 -2.44
N PHE A 293 21.37 -3.85 -3.40
CA PHE A 293 20.30 -3.40 -4.30
C PHE A 293 20.84 -3.21 -5.71
N ILE A 294 19.99 -3.45 -6.69
CA ILE A 294 20.20 -3.00 -8.07
C ILE A 294 19.19 -1.89 -8.39
N SER A 295 19.60 -0.91 -9.19
CA SER A 295 18.75 0.24 -9.47
C SER A 295 18.95 0.80 -10.87
N SER A 296 17.85 1.27 -11.46
CA SER A 296 17.89 2.10 -12.68
C SER A 296 18.17 3.58 -12.41
N LEU A 297 18.22 3.99 -11.14
CA LEU A 297 18.46 5.37 -10.78
C LEU A 297 19.89 5.78 -11.17
N PRO A 298 20.08 6.98 -11.72
CA PRO A 298 21.42 7.54 -11.89
C PRO A 298 22.07 7.77 -10.52
N LEU A 299 23.38 7.99 -10.53
CA LEU A 299 24.17 8.17 -9.32
C LEU A 299 23.71 9.42 -8.53
N GLY A 300 23.03 9.19 -7.40
CA GLY A 300 22.38 10.19 -6.57
C GLY A 300 21.87 9.59 -5.26
N VAL A 301 22.78 9.37 -4.30
CA VAL A 301 22.53 8.59 -3.08
C VAL A 301 21.32 9.06 -2.25
N LYS A 302 20.97 10.34 -2.29
CA LYS A 302 19.79 10.88 -1.59
C LYS A 302 18.48 10.26 -2.09
N ARG A 303 18.33 10.12 -3.41
CA ARG A 303 17.14 9.51 -4.04
C ARG A 303 17.07 8.03 -3.70
N PHE A 304 18.18 7.32 -3.83
CA PHE A 304 18.30 5.91 -3.45
C PHE A 304 17.98 5.69 -1.96
N ALA A 305 18.58 6.46 -1.05
CA ALA A 305 18.36 6.36 0.39
C ALA A 305 16.89 6.61 0.75
N LYS A 306 16.27 7.64 0.14
CA LYS A 306 14.84 7.92 0.31
C LYS A 306 13.98 6.73 -0.13
N ALA A 307 14.23 6.18 -1.32
CA ALA A 307 13.48 5.05 -1.85
C ALA A 307 13.57 3.81 -0.94
N VAL A 308 14.79 3.44 -0.51
CA VAL A 308 14.99 2.30 0.42
C VAL A 308 14.30 2.55 1.77
N ARG A 309 14.41 3.76 2.30
CA ARG A 309 13.77 4.12 3.58
C ARG A 309 12.25 4.04 3.48
N ASN A 310 11.69 4.52 2.37
CA ASN A 310 10.25 4.51 2.09
C ASN A 310 9.70 3.10 1.90
N HIS A 311 10.48 2.19 1.29
CA HIS A 311 10.11 0.78 1.17
C HIS A 311 9.91 0.14 2.56
N TRP A 312 10.88 0.31 3.47
CA TRP A 312 10.73 -0.18 4.85
C TRP A 312 9.63 0.53 5.64
N GLY A 313 9.28 1.74 5.20
CA GLY A 313 8.13 2.46 5.71
C GLY A 313 6.81 1.70 5.56
N ILE A 314 6.64 0.80 4.57
CA ILE A 314 5.40 0.04 4.37
C ILE A 314 5.01 -0.73 5.63
N GLU A 315 5.95 -1.49 6.19
CA GLU A 315 5.73 -2.35 7.35
C GLU A 315 5.14 -1.55 8.51
N ASN A 316 5.68 -0.35 8.77
CA ASN A 316 5.24 0.50 9.88
C ASN A 316 4.03 1.38 9.54
N THR A 317 3.97 1.94 8.34
CA THR A 317 2.99 2.97 7.98
C THR A 317 1.72 2.41 7.37
N CYS A 318 1.79 1.24 6.74
CA CYS A 318 0.66 0.56 6.13
C CYS A 318 0.31 -0.71 6.90
N HIS A 319 1.19 -1.73 6.90
CA HIS A 319 0.88 -3.06 7.42
C HIS A 319 0.58 -3.06 8.92
N TRP A 320 1.42 -2.43 9.73
CA TRP A 320 1.17 -2.27 11.17
C TRP A 320 -0.10 -1.46 11.44
N SER A 321 -0.40 -0.45 10.62
CA SER A 321 -1.63 0.33 10.77
C SER A 321 -2.87 -0.53 10.52
N LEU A 322 -2.84 -1.42 9.52
CA LEU A 322 -3.89 -2.40 9.26
C LEU A 322 -4.00 -3.42 10.41
N ASP A 323 -2.90 -3.92 10.92
CA ASP A 323 -2.92 -4.93 11.99
C ASP A 323 -3.42 -4.35 13.32
N VAL A 324 -2.93 -3.19 13.72
CA VAL A 324 -3.24 -2.63 15.05
C VAL A 324 -4.50 -1.79 15.03
N THR A 325 -4.72 -1.01 13.97
CA THR A 325 -5.89 -0.11 13.91
C THR A 325 -7.11 -0.84 13.34
N TYR A 326 -6.94 -1.68 12.32
CA TYR A 326 -8.04 -2.42 11.69
C TYR A 326 -8.23 -3.83 12.24
N ARG A 327 -7.27 -4.36 13.00
CA ARG A 327 -7.29 -5.75 13.49
C ARG A 327 -7.49 -6.74 12.35
N GLU A 328 -6.91 -6.42 11.19
CA GLU A 328 -7.11 -7.15 9.96
C GLU A 328 -6.64 -8.61 10.07
N ASP A 329 -5.50 -8.82 10.73
CA ASP A 329 -4.96 -10.16 11.04
C ASP A 329 -5.89 -11.01 11.92
N GLU A 330 -6.79 -10.36 12.68
CA GLU A 330 -7.77 -11.04 13.51
C GLU A 330 -9.09 -11.36 12.79
N SER A 331 -9.28 -10.80 11.59
CA SER A 331 -10.49 -10.99 10.80
C SER A 331 -10.75 -12.46 10.49
N ARG A 332 -12.00 -12.88 10.66
CA ARG A 332 -12.48 -14.25 10.39
C ARG A 332 -13.42 -14.32 9.19
N ILE A 333 -13.36 -13.33 8.30
CA ILE A 333 -14.09 -13.36 7.03
C ILE A 333 -13.38 -14.37 6.12
N ARG A 334 -14.13 -15.40 5.72
CA ARG A 334 -13.62 -16.60 5.02
C ARG A 334 -14.21 -16.80 3.63
N ASP A 335 -15.13 -15.92 3.23
CA ASP A 335 -15.60 -15.89 1.86
C ASP A 335 -14.54 -15.20 0.98
N VAL A 336 -14.25 -15.77 -0.19
CA VAL A 336 -13.10 -15.39 -1.03
C VAL A 336 -13.17 -13.94 -1.48
N ASN A 337 -14.32 -13.51 -1.99
CA ASN A 337 -14.51 -12.12 -2.43
C ASN A 337 -14.63 -11.19 -1.23
N ALA A 338 -15.38 -11.58 -0.19
CA ALA A 338 -15.62 -10.70 0.94
C ALA A 338 -14.35 -10.39 1.75
N ARG A 339 -13.43 -11.35 1.89
CA ARG A 339 -12.15 -11.11 2.59
C ARG A 339 -11.27 -10.13 1.82
N GLU A 340 -11.26 -10.21 0.49
CA GLU A 340 -10.49 -9.30 -0.35
C GLU A 340 -11.13 -7.90 -0.41
N ASN A 341 -12.45 -7.83 -0.64
CA ASN A 341 -13.20 -6.57 -0.63
C ASN A 341 -13.05 -5.83 0.72
N MET A 342 -13.04 -6.56 1.85
CA MET A 342 -12.79 -5.96 3.16
C MET A 342 -11.34 -5.52 3.35
N ALA A 343 -10.36 -6.28 2.87
CA ALA A 343 -8.96 -5.86 2.89
C ALA A 343 -8.75 -4.57 2.09
N TRP A 344 -9.39 -4.48 0.91
CA TRP A 344 -9.39 -3.26 0.11
C TRP A 344 -10.05 -2.08 0.84
N LEU A 345 -11.23 -2.27 1.44
CA LEU A 345 -11.90 -1.23 2.23
C LEU A 345 -11.01 -0.73 3.39
N ASN A 346 -10.28 -1.62 4.06
CA ASN A 346 -9.36 -1.23 5.12
C ASN A 346 -8.24 -0.31 4.59
N ARG A 347 -7.64 -0.67 3.46
CA ARG A 347 -6.57 0.12 2.82
C ARG A 347 -7.06 1.45 2.27
N PHE A 348 -8.23 1.42 1.63
CA PHE A 348 -8.86 2.62 1.09
C PHE A 348 -9.17 3.62 2.21
N THR A 349 -9.84 3.18 3.28
CA THR A 349 -10.15 4.05 4.43
C THR A 349 -8.90 4.49 5.19
N LEU A 350 -7.84 3.67 5.23
CA LEU A 350 -6.54 4.07 5.77
C LEU A 350 -5.94 5.23 4.98
N SER A 351 -6.07 5.18 3.65
CA SER A 351 -5.61 6.24 2.75
C SER A 351 -6.35 7.56 3.04
N LEU A 352 -7.69 7.52 3.14
CA LEU A 352 -8.50 8.69 3.54
C LEU A 352 -8.06 9.30 4.88
N LEU A 353 -7.84 8.46 5.90
CA LEU A 353 -7.43 8.93 7.22
C LEU A 353 -6.02 9.55 7.23
N LYS A 354 -5.13 9.09 6.36
CA LYS A 354 -3.77 9.65 6.20
C LYS A 354 -3.78 10.95 5.43
N GLN A 355 -4.67 11.08 4.44
CA GLN A 355 -4.89 12.30 3.69
C GLN A 355 -5.54 13.40 4.53
N HIS A 356 -6.38 13.04 5.51
CA HIS A 356 -6.95 14.02 6.41
C HIS A 356 -5.86 14.78 7.22
N PRO A 357 -5.79 16.12 7.17
CA PRO A 357 -4.67 16.93 7.70
C PRO A 357 -4.60 16.99 9.24
N GLY A 358 -5.64 16.52 9.94
CA GLY A 358 -5.65 16.50 11.41
C GLY A 358 -4.48 15.69 12.03
N LYS A 359 -3.93 16.19 13.14
CA LYS A 359 -2.77 15.61 13.85
C LYS A 359 -3.08 14.41 14.76
N GLY A 360 -4.36 14.05 14.91
CA GLY A 360 -4.78 12.93 15.74
C GLY A 360 -4.21 11.59 15.24
N SER A 361 -4.00 10.64 16.16
CA SER A 361 -3.60 9.27 15.78
C SER A 361 -4.65 8.61 14.90
N LEU A 362 -4.26 7.65 14.06
CA LEU A 362 -5.18 6.95 13.14
C LEU A 362 -6.36 6.32 13.89
N ILE A 363 -6.11 5.70 15.05
CA ILE A 363 -7.17 5.13 15.88
C ILE A 363 -8.13 6.22 16.40
N MET A 364 -7.61 7.38 16.78
CA MET A 364 -8.41 8.49 17.26
C MET A 364 -9.26 9.08 16.14
N LYS A 365 -8.69 9.30 14.94
CA LYS A 365 -9.47 9.74 13.77
C LYS A 365 -10.63 8.78 13.46
N ARG A 366 -10.40 7.46 13.53
CA ARG A 366 -11.48 6.46 13.35
C ARG A 366 -12.54 6.52 14.44
N ARG A 367 -12.14 6.72 15.71
CA ARG A 367 -13.10 6.94 16.80
C ARG A 367 -13.93 8.20 16.57
N SER A 368 -13.27 9.29 16.17
CA SER A 368 -13.95 10.54 15.83
C SER A 368 -14.94 10.37 14.68
N CYS A 369 -14.62 9.58 13.64
CA CYS A 369 -15.58 9.22 12.59
C CYS A 369 -16.81 8.51 13.18
N GLY A 370 -16.60 7.58 14.11
CA GLY A 370 -17.71 6.89 14.79
C GLY A 370 -18.53 7.77 15.73
N TRP A 371 -17.98 8.88 16.25
CA TRP A 371 -18.65 9.76 17.20
C TRP A 371 -19.31 10.98 16.55
N SER A 372 -18.71 11.49 15.47
CA SER A 372 -19.11 12.73 14.81
C SER A 372 -19.32 12.48 13.32
N PRO A 373 -20.59 12.49 12.85
CA PRO A 373 -20.88 12.48 11.42
C PRO A 373 -20.23 13.64 10.66
N HIS A 374 -20.03 14.78 11.32
CA HIS A 374 -19.33 15.92 10.74
C HIS A 374 -17.86 15.58 10.44
N PHE A 375 -17.13 15.07 11.43
CA PHE A 375 -15.73 14.66 11.24
C PHE A 375 -15.60 13.52 10.22
N MET A 376 -16.57 12.62 10.16
CA MET A 376 -16.61 11.57 9.13
C MET A 376 -16.69 12.17 7.72
N LEU A 377 -17.51 13.20 7.50
CA LEU A 377 -17.60 13.88 6.22
C LEU A 377 -16.31 14.67 5.90
N GLU A 378 -15.66 15.29 6.89
CA GLU A 378 -14.35 15.94 6.71
C GLU A 378 -13.29 14.95 6.19
N VAL A 379 -13.24 13.74 6.78
CA VAL A 379 -12.31 12.69 6.35
C VAL A 379 -12.63 12.19 4.94
N LEU A 380 -13.90 12.02 4.59
CA LEU A 380 -14.30 11.66 3.23
C LEU A 380 -13.91 12.73 2.21
N ALA A 381 -14.08 13.99 2.57
CA ALA A 381 -13.76 15.13 1.72
C ALA A 381 -12.27 15.42 1.58
N ALA A 382 -11.42 14.78 2.38
CA ALA A 382 -10.00 15.11 2.51
C ALA A 382 -9.75 16.61 2.81
N GLN A 383 -10.71 17.30 3.43
CA GLN A 383 -10.65 18.75 3.68
C GLN A 383 -10.65 19.07 5.18
N GLN A 384 -10.08 20.23 5.53
CA GLN A 384 -10.24 20.87 6.83
C GLN A 384 -11.39 21.88 6.76
N SER A 385 -12.19 21.92 7.84
CA SER A 385 -13.22 22.93 8.13
C SER A 385 -12.70 24.36 8.08
#